data_AF-L1IPC9-F1
#
_entry.id   AF-L1IPC9-F1
#
_cell.length_a   1.000
_cell.length_b   1.000
_cell.length_c   1.000
_cell.angle_alpha   90.00
_cell.angle_beta   90.00
_cell.angle_gamma   90.00
#
_symmetry.space_group_name_H-M   'P 1'
#
loop_
_entity.id
_entity.type
_entity.pdbx_description
1 polymer ?
#
loop_
_entity_poly.entity_id
_entity_poly.type
_entity_poly.pdbx_seq_one_letter_code
_entity_poly.pdbx_strand_id
1 'polypeptide(L)'
;MSNADAIMKEINSEVDTFYNLSEGHIEYINHLFSEMAGQMIPPPTVFELLGVDPKSFAGKVPIATKEQFVNAIHKSIDDSDTVDQYKKVFNNQTTRLSHAKKVLGEIKDTVNSFHSKVGGDLAKIEGLFCSMAPEPNTGKPMPPGMVNALLRVSPEAKTCSAEELLACFERNLDPSDTSEELIKKINQFQP
;
A
#
# COMPACT_ATOMS: atom_id res chain seq x y z
N MET A 1 -9.25 31.55 14.01
CA MET A 1 -8.79 30.51 13.08
C MET A 1 -8.10 29.49 13.96
N SER A 2 -8.57 28.24 13.95
CA SER A 2 -7.93 27.18 14.75
C SER A 2 -6.55 26.82 14.15
N ASN A 3 -5.68 26.13 14.91
CA ASN A 3 -4.43 25.61 14.37
C ASN A 3 -4.70 24.68 13.17
N ALA A 4 -5.72 23.83 13.28
CA ALA A 4 -6.19 22.95 12.22
C ALA A 4 -6.55 23.70 10.94
N ASP A 5 -7.31 24.81 11.03
CA ASP A 5 -7.67 25.60 9.84
C ASP A 5 -6.43 26.22 9.17
N ALA A 6 -5.47 26.69 9.96
CA ALA A 6 -4.24 27.28 9.45
C ALA A 6 -3.36 26.22 8.75
N ILE A 7 -3.18 25.05 9.37
CA ILE A 7 -2.41 23.95 8.79
C ILE A 7 -3.09 23.43 7.52
N MET A 8 -4.40 23.14 7.57
CA MET A 8 -5.15 22.64 6.42
C MET A 8 -5.06 23.56 5.20
N LYS A 9 -5.07 24.87 5.41
CA LYS A 9 -4.88 25.85 4.34
C LYS A 9 -3.51 25.72 3.66
N GLU A 10 -2.45 25.46 4.43
CA GLU A 10 -1.08 25.38 3.95
C GLU A 10 -0.70 24.04 3.31
N ILE A 11 -1.45 22.97 3.61
CA ILE A 11 -1.19 21.60 3.11
C ILE A 11 -2.22 21.11 2.09
N ASN A 12 -3.15 21.98 1.66
CA ASN A 12 -4.26 21.56 0.81
C ASN A 12 -3.79 20.93 -0.53
N SER A 13 -2.68 21.42 -1.10
CA SER A 13 -2.09 20.82 -2.30
C SER A 13 -1.57 19.39 -2.08
N GLU A 14 -0.97 19.14 -0.92
CA GLU A 14 -0.41 17.86 -0.51
C GLU A 14 -1.52 16.84 -0.25
N VAL A 15 -2.59 17.27 0.43
CA VAL A 15 -3.82 16.49 0.64
C VAL A 15 -4.42 16.07 -0.70
N ASP A 16 -4.56 17.01 -1.63
CA ASP A 16 -5.12 16.75 -2.96
C ASP A 16 -4.25 15.79 -3.78
N THR A 17 -2.94 16.01 -3.78
CA THR A 17 -1.97 15.16 -4.47
C THR A 17 -2.03 13.73 -3.95
N PHE A 18 -1.99 13.55 -2.62
CA PHE A 18 -2.06 12.24 -2.00
C PHE A 18 -3.40 11.56 -2.27
N TYR A 19 -4.53 12.26 -2.13
CA TYR A 19 -5.84 11.67 -2.38
C TYR A 19 -5.97 11.19 -3.83
N ASN A 20 -5.51 11.99 -4.80
CA ASN A 20 -5.56 11.61 -6.21
C ASN A 20 -4.67 10.40 -6.52
N LEU A 21 -3.49 10.31 -5.91
CA LEU A 21 -2.61 9.14 -6.07
C LEU A 21 -3.17 7.89 -5.40
N SER A 22 -3.73 8.05 -4.20
CA SER A 22 -4.28 6.92 -3.43
C SER A 22 -5.67 6.49 -3.88
N GLU A 23 -6.36 7.30 -4.68
CA GLU A 23 -7.73 7.09 -5.13
C GLU A 23 -8.70 6.81 -3.96
N GLY A 24 -8.38 7.34 -2.78
CA GLY A 24 -9.15 7.13 -1.55
C GLY A 24 -9.02 5.73 -0.92
N HIS A 25 -8.12 4.86 -1.42
CA HIS A 25 -7.92 3.53 -0.84
C HIS A 25 -7.53 3.62 0.64
N ILE A 26 -8.33 2.98 1.50
CA ILE A 26 -8.17 3.10 2.96
C ILE A 26 -6.83 2.56 3.45
N GLU A 27 -6.24 1.61 2.74
CA GLU A 27 -4.90 1.11 3.08
C GLU A 27 -3.84 2.21 3.03
N TYR A 28 -3.77 2.98 1.93
CA TYR A 28 -2.82 4.07 1.81
C TYR A 28 -3.10 5.17 2.84
N ILE A 29 -4.38 5.47 3.06
CA ILE A 29 -4.81 6.41 4.10
C ILE A 29 -4.39 5.94 5.50
N ASN A 30 -4.50 4.64 5.80
CA ASN A 30 -4.08 4.07 7.07
C ASN A 30 -2.55 4.20 7.27
N HIS A 31 -1.76 3.97 6.22
CA HIS A 31 -0.32 4.20 6.28
C HIS A 31 0.03 5.66 6.54
N LEU A 32 -0.68 6.60 5.90
CA LEU A 32 -0.50 8.03 6.13
C LEU A 32 -0.78 8.39 7.59
N PHE A 33 -1.94 8.00 8.13
CA PHE A 33 -2.27 8.30 9.53
C PHE A 33 -1.34 7.60 10.52
N SER A 34 -0.90 6.38 10.22
CA SER A 34 0.09 5.69 11.04
C SER A 34 1.44 6.42 11.10
N GLU A 35 1.89 6.99 9.97
CA GLU A 35 3.11 7.82 9.95
C GLU A 35 2.90 9.13 10.71
N MET A 36 1.73 9.78 10.55
CA MET A 36 1.38 10.99 11.31
C MET A 36 1.40 10.73 12.82
N ALA A 37 0.85 9.61 13.27
CA ALA A 37 0.83 9.23 14.68
C ALA A 37 2.16 8.65 15.19
N GLY A 38 3.14 8.41 14.31
CA GLY A 38 4.41 7.77 14.65
C GLY A 38 4.29 6.31 15.10
N GLN A 39 3.12 5.68 14.91
CA GLN A 39 2.84 4.31 15.31
C GLN A 39 1.76 3.71 14.41
N MET A 40 1.74 2.37 14.31
CA MET A 40 0.73 1.68 13.52
C MET A 40 -0.66 1.89 14.13
N ILE A 41 -1.57 2.49 13.35
CA ILE A 41 -2.96 2.64 13.74
C ILE A 41 -3.74 1.40 13.28
N PRO A 42 -4.54 0.79 14.16
CA PRO A 42 -5.43 -0.30 13.76
C PRO A 42 -6.46 0.17 12.72
N PRO A 43 -6.75 -0.64 11.67
CA PRO A 43 -7.75 -0.27 10.66
C PRO A 43 -9.12 0.18 11.22
N PRO A 44 -9.68 -0.42 12.29
CA PRO A 44 -10.92 0.06 12.89
C PRO A 44 -10.89 1.53 13.31
N THR A 45 -9.78 2.00 13.85
CA THR A 45 -9.60 3.40 14.27
C THR A 45 -9.60 4.35 13.08
N VAL A 46 -9.00 3.94 11.96
CA VAL A 46 -9.03 4.75 10.72
C VAL A 46 -10.42 4.77 10.10
N PHE A 47 -11.17 3.67 10.13
CA PHE A 47 -12.57 3.68 9.69
C PHE A 47 -13.42 4.64 10.53
N GLU A 48 -13.26 4.63 11.85
CA GLU A 48 -13.94 5.57 12.75
C GLU A 48 -13.57 7.03 12.44
N LEU A 49 -12.27 7.32 12.28
CA LEU A 49 -11.78 8.66 11.97
C LEU A 49 -12.36 9.18 10.64
N LEU A 50 -12.39 8.33 9.61
CA LEU A 50 -12.98 8.63 8.30
C LEU A 50 -14.51 8.65 8.32
N GLY A 51 -15.15 8.17 9.40
CA GLY A 51 -16.60 8.02 9.48
C GLY A 51 -17.16 7.03 8.47
N VAL A 52 -16.44 5.92 8.23
CA VAL A 52 -16.85 4.89 7.27
C VAL A 52 -17.28 3.63 7.99
N ASP A 53 -18.41 3.04 7.57
CA ASP A 53 -18.84 1.74 8.05
C ASP A 53 -18.12 0.62 7.29
N PRO A 54 -17.30 -0.22 7.93
CA PRO A 54 -16.63 -1.34 7.26
C PRO A 54 -17.59 -2.30 6.56
N LYS A 55 -18.86 -2.37 7.02
CA LYS A 55 -19.90 -3.22 6.43
C LYS A 55 -20.40 -2.68 5.08
N SER A 56 -20.21 -1.40 4.78
CA SER A 56 -20.65 -0.81 3.52
C SER A 56 -19.85 -1.29 2.32
N PHE A 57 -18.70 -1.94 2.55
CA PHE A 57 -17.81 -2.34 1.46
C PHE A 57 -18.15 -3.68 0.82
N ALA A 58 -19.02 -4.52 1.41
CA ALA A 58 -19.52 -5.75 0.79
C ALA A 58 -18.46 -6.62 0.05
N GLY A 59 -17.25 -6.72 0.62
CA GLY A 59 -16.12 -7.46 0.02
C GLY A 59 -15.34 -6.73 -1.08
N LYS A 60 -15.67 -5.47 -1.37
CA LYS A 60 -14.89 -4.58 -2.23
C LYS A 60 -13.75 -3.91 -1.46
N VAL A 61 -12.75 -3.46 -2.20
CA VAL A 61 -11.66 -2.66 -1.63
C VAL A 61 -12.24 -1.40 -1.00
N PRO A 62 -11.97 -1.12 0.28
CA PRO A 62 -12.54 0.03 0.96
C PRO A 62 -11.94 1.34 0.44
N ILE A 63 -12.82 2.24 0.01
CA ILE A 63 -12.47 3.56 -0.54
C ILE A 63 -13.20 4.64 0.25
N ALA A 64 -12.47 5.63 0.74
CA ALA A 64 -13.01 6.83 1.38
C ALA A 64 -13.19 7.95 0.35
N THR A 65 -14.20 8.80 0.54
CA THR A 65 -14.37 10.00 -0.28
C THR A 65 -13.34 11.08 0.09
N LYS A 66 -13.11 12.03 -0.82
CA LYS A 66 -12.22 13.17 -0.57
C LYS A 66 -12.66 13.98 0.65
N GLU A 67 -13.97 14.16 0.81
CA GLU A 67 -14.54 14.86 1.96
C GLU A 67 -14.27 14.10 3.27
N GLN A 68 -14.48 12.78 3.30
CA GLN A 68 -14.15 11.95 4.46
C GLN A 68 -12.66 12.03 4.82
N PHE A 69 -11.79 11.98 3.81
CA PHE A 69 -10.35 12.09 4.00
C PHE A 69 -9.94 13.47 4.53
N VAL A 70 -10.40 14.56 3.92
CA VAL A 70 -10.12 15.94 4.36
C VAL A 70 -10.60 16.17 5.80
N ASN A 71 -11.81 15.71 6.12
CA ASN A 71 -12.35 15.81 7.47
C ASN A 71 -11.55 14.99 8.49
N ALA A 72 -11.05 13.81 8.11
CA ALA A 72 -10.20 12.99 8.95
C ALA A 72 -8.84 13.65 9.25
N ILE A 73 -8.22 14.28 8.26
CA ILE A 73 -6.97 15.05 8.45
C ILE A 73 -7.22 16.25 9.36
N HIS A 74 -8.31 17.01 9.14
CA HIS A 74 -8.65 18.15 9.99
C HIS A 74 -8.82 17.73 11.46
N LYS A 75 -9.50 16.60 11.71
CA LYS A 75 -9.69 16.03 13.05
C LYS A 75 -8.42 15.48 13.70
N SER A 76 -7.40 15.13 12.92
CA SER A 76 -6.16 14.55 13.45
C SER A 76 -5.13 15.61 13.85
N ILE A 77 -5.39 16.89 13.55
CA ILE A 77 -4.47 17.99 13.87
C ILE A 77 -4.63 18.39 15.34
N ASP A 78 -3.54 18.25 16.09
CA ASP A 78 -3.44 18.71 17.47
C ASP A 78 -2.94 20.17 17.54
N ASP A 79 -3.17 20.84 18.67
CA ASP A 79 -2.73 22.23 18.87
C ASP A 79 -1.20 22.39 18.85
N SER A 80 -0.45 21.32 19.13
CA SER A 80 1.02 21.31 19.10
C SER A 80 1.61 21.03 17.72
N ASP A 81 0.77 20.67 16.75
CA ASP A 81 1.22 20.29 15.42
C ASP A 81 1.70 21.48 14.59
N THR A 82 2.54 21.18 13.61
CA THR A 82 3.14 22.16 12.70
C THR A 82 2.93 21.77 11.24
N VAL A 83 2.87 22.77 10.36
CA VAL A 83 2.76 22.57 8.90
C VAL A 83 3.88 21.66 8.37
N ASP A 84 5.11 21.83 8.84
CA ASP A 84 6.26 21.07 8.36
C ASP A 84 6.17 19.58 8.66
N GLN A 85 5.60 19.19 9.81
CA GLN A 85 5.35 17.78 10.14
C GLN A 85 4.41 17.14 9.12
N TYR A 86 3.29 17.79 8.81
CA TYR A 86 2.32 17.29 7.83
C TYR A 86 2.91 17.26 6.42
N LYS A 87 3.57 18.33 5.98
CA LYS A 87 4.22 18.37 4.65
C LYS A 87 5.25 17.26 4.50
N LYS A 88 6.05 17.00 5.52
CA LYS A 88 7.02 15.90 5.51
C LYS A 88 6.34 14.55 5.32
N VAL A 89 5.32 14.24 6.12
CA VAL A 89 4.61 12.96 6.05
C VAL A 89 3.90 12.78 4.70
N PHE A 90 3.21 13.82 4.21
CA PHE A 90 2.60 13.78 2.88
C PHE A 90 3.63 13.58 1.76
N ASN A 91 4.76 14.28 1.81
CA ASN A 91 5.80 14.15 0.79
C ASN A 91 6.41 12.74 0.77
N ASN A 92 6.66 12.15 1.95
CA ASN A 92 7.11 10.77 2.06
C ASN A 92 6.12 9.79 1.43
N GLN A 93 4.84 9.89 1.81
CA GLN A 93 3.81 8.97 1.33
C GLN A 93 3.50 9.13 -0.16
N THR A 94 3.42 10.36 -0.66
CA THR A 94 3.22 10.63 -2.09
C THR A 94 4.40 10.17 -2.93
N THR A 95 5.64 10.40 -2.48
CA THR A 95 6.85 9.89 -3.14
C THR A 95 6.83 8.36 -3.21
N ARG A 96 6.57 7.67 -2.09
CA ARG A 96 6.51 6.20 -2.04
C ARG A 96 5.44 5.67 -2.98
N LEU A 97 4.23 6.22 -2.92
CA LEU A 97 3.11 5.74 -3.74
C LEU A 97 3.31 6.02 -5.23
N SER A 98 3.84 7.20 -5.57
CA SER A 98 4.17 7.53 -6.97
C SER A 98 5.26 6.62 -7.51
N HIS A 99 6.26 6.28 -6.70
CA HIS A 99 7.31 5.33 -7.08
C HIS A 99 6.73 3.93 -7.30
N ALA A 100 5.95 3.42 -6.36
CA ALA A 100 5.30 2.11 -6.47
C ALA A 100 4.44 2.00 -7.73
N LYS A 101 3.60 3.00 -8.02
CA LYS A 101 2.77 3.03 -9.24
C LYS A 101 3.60 3.04 -10.52
N LYS A 102 4.69 3.81 -10.54
CA LYS A 102 5.60 3.87 -11.69
C LYS A 102 6.24 2.50 -11.94
N VAL A 103 6.89 1.94 -10.92
CA VAL A 103 7.58 0.64 -11.03
C VAL A 103 6.59 -0.46 -11.37
N LEU A 104 5.42 -0.50 -10.74
CA LEU A 104 4.37 -1.46 -11.05
C LEU A 104 3.95 -1.36 -12.52
N GLY A 105 3.76 -0.15 -13.05
CA GLY A 105 3.43 0.09 -14.45
C GLY A 105 4.48 -0.47 -15.42
N GLU A 106 5.76 -0.38 -15.05
CA GLU A 106 6.89 -0.89 -15.85
C GLU A 106 7.03 -2.43 -15.77
N ILE A 107 6.72 -3.04 -14.63
CA ILE A 107 6.85 -4.50 -14.45
C ILE A 107 5.56 -5.29 -14.74
N LYS A 108 4.43 -4.61 -14.94
CA LYS A 108 3.09 -5.22 -15.03
C LYS A 108 3.03 -6.40 -15.99
N ASP A 109 3.54 -6.24 -17.21
CA ASP A 109 3.51 -7.29 -18.23
C ASP A 109 4.41 -8.47 -17.86
N THR A 110 5.54 -8.20 -17.19
CA THR A 110 6.43 -9.25 -16.68
C THR A 110 5.77 -10.07 -15.58
N VAL A 111 5.10 -9.40 -14.63
CA VAL A 111 4.33 -10.07 -13.55
C VAL A 111 3.17 -10.88 -14.14
N ASN A 112 2.43 -10.33 -15.10
CA ASN A 112 1.33 -11.04 -15.77
C ASN A 112 1.81 -12.27 -16.56
N SER A 113 2.94 -12.15 -17.26
CA SER A 113 3.56 -13.26 -17.99
C SER A 113 3.99 -14.37 -17.02
N PHE A 114 4.64 -14.01 -15.92
CA PHE A 114 5.00 -14.96 -14.86
C PHE A 114 3.76 -15.65 -14.28
N HIS A 115 2.75 -14.88 -13.88
CA HIS A 115 1.48 -15.40 -13.34
C HIS A 115 0.84 -16.41 -14.30
N SER A 116 0.78 -16.08 -15.58
CA SER A 116 0.23 -16.94 -16.63
C SER A 116 1.03 -18.24 -16.77
N LYS A 117 2.36 -18.20 -16.68
CA LYS A 117 3.25 -19.38 -16.73
C LYS A 117 3.02 -20.33 -15.55
N VAL A 118 2.77 -19.78 -14.35
CA VAL A 118 2.60 -20.59 -13.14
C VAL A 118 1.14 -20.91 -12.82
N GLY A 119 0.18 -20.33 -13.55
CA GLY A 119 -1.25 -20.53 -13.33
C GLY A 119 -1.75 -19.97 -12.00
N GLY A 120 -1.06 -18.95 -11.46
CA GLY A 120 -1.36 -18.39 -10.15
C GLY A 120 -1.05 -19.30 -8.95
N ASP A 121 -0.32 -20.40 -9.13
CA ASP A 121 0.04 -21.35 -8.07
C ASP A 121 0.82 -20.67 -6.92
N LEU A 122 0.27 -20.76 -5.71
CA LEU A 122 0.84 -20.07 -4.55
C LEU A 122 2.21 -20.60 -4.12
N ALA A 123 2.51 -21.89 -4.31
CA ALA A 123 3.81 -22.43 -3.95
C ALA A 123 4.91 -21.89 -4.88
N LYS A 124 4.60 -21.72 -6.17
CA LYS A 124 5.51 -21.11 -7.14
C LYS A 124 5.70 -19.61 -6.90
N ILE A 125 4.63 -18.91 -6.55
CA ILE A 125 4.67 -17.48 -6.18
C ILE A 125 5.46 -17.29 -4.88
N GLU A 126 5.26 -18.15 -3.88
CA GLU A 126 6.04 -18.15 -2.65
C GLU A 126 7.54 -18.32 -2.96
N GLY A 127 7.89 -19.27 -3.83
CA GLY A 127 9.28 -19.47 -4.27
C GLY A 127 9.89 -18.21 -4.88
N LEU A 128 9.13 -17.49 -5.72
CA LEU A 128 9.55 -16.20 -6.26
C LEU A 128 9.78 -15.19 -5.13
N PHE A 129 8.83 -15.02 -4.21
CA PHE A 129 8.97 -14.07 -3.11
C PHE A 129 10.17 -14.41 -2.20
N CYS A 130 10.39 -15.70 -1.91
CA CYS A 130 11.55 -16.15 -1.14
C CYS A 130 12.85 -15.75 -1.85
N SER A 131 12.93 -15.92 -3.18
CA SER A 131 14.11 -15.53 -3.97
C SER A 131 14.37 -14.02 -3.97
N MET A 132 13.33 -13.21 -3.74
CA MET A 132 13.42 -11.74 -3.70
C MET A 132 13.55 -11.18 -2.29
N ALA A 133 13.36 -11.99 -1.25
CA ALA A 133 13.45 -11.56 0.14
C ALA A 133 14.83 -10.96 0.44
N PRO A 134 14.90 -9.90 1.28
CA PRO A 134 16.18 -9.30 1.66
C PRO A 134 16.98 -10.24 2.58
N GLU A 135 18.31 -10.07 2.58
CA GLU A 135 19.19 -10.76 3.54
C GLU A 135 18.77 -10.45 5.00
N PRO A 136 18.84 -11.44 5.91
CA PRO A 136 19.36 -12.80 5.76
C PRO A 136 18.30 -13.83 5.31
N ASN A 137 17.16 -13.39 4.78
CA ASN A 137 16.00 -14.24 4.49
C ASN A 137 15.90 -14.70 3.04
N THR A 138 16.82 -14.29 2.17
CA THR A 138 16.91 -14.72 0.78
C THR A 138 16.84 -16.23 0.65
N GLY A 139 15.91 -16.72 -0.16
CA GLY A 139 15.70 -18.14 -0.47
C GLY A 139 15.16 -18.99 0.67
N LYS A 140 14.89 -18.44 1.86
CA LYS A 140 14.28 -19.18 2.97
C LYS A 140 12.78 -19.31 2.75
N PRO A 141 12.18 -20.47 3.07
CA PRO A 141 10.74 -20.67 2.95
C PRO A 141 9.98 -19.71 3.86
N MET A 142 8.80 -19.29 3.42
CA MET A 142 7.96 -18.45 4.26
C MET A 142 7.29 -19.28 5.35
N PRO A 143 6.97 -18.68 6.51
CA PRO A 143 6.07 -19.28 7.48
C PRO A 143 4.74 -19.72 6.83
N PRO A 144 4.15 -20.85 7.26
CA PRO A 144 2.88 -21.32 6.75
C PRO A 144 1.79 -20.23 6.77
N GLY A 145 1.10 -20.04 5.64
CA GLY A 145 0.04 -19.05 5.48
C GLY A 145 0.52 -17.61 5.19
N MET A 146 1.82 -17.34 5.22
CA MET A 146 2.34 -15.99 4.96
C MET A 146 2.11 -15.54 3.51
N VAL A 147 2.28 -16.43 2.52
CA VAL A 147 2.00 -16.10 1.11
C VAL A 147 0.52 -15.74 0.90
N ASN A 148 -0.39 -16.48 1.54
CA ASN A 148 -1.83 -16.17 1.51
C ASN A 148 -2.12 -14.80 2.14
N ALA A 149 -1.47 -14.48 3.26
CA ALA A 149 -1.62 -13.19 3.94
C ALA A 149 -1.09 -12.02 3.10
N LEU A 150 0.08 -12.16 2.45
CA LEU A 150 0.66 -11.14 1.57
C LEU A 150 -0.23 -10.85 0.36
N LEU A 151 -0.75 -11.90 -0.27
CA LEU A 151 -1.66 -11.81 -1.41
C LEU A 151 -3.09 -11.43 -1.01
N ARG A 152 -3.44 -11.58 0.27
CA ARG A 152 -4.78 -11.37 0.85
C ARG A 152 -5.85 -12.30 0.28
N VAL A 153 -5.46 -13.55 0.07
CA VAL A 153 -6.37 -14.63 -0.32
C VAL A 153 -6.76 -15.47 0.89
N SER A 154 -7.80 -16.31 0.76
CA SER A 154 -8.21 -17.18 1.87
C SER A 154 -7.06 -18.10 2.31
N PRO A 155 -6.98 -18.48 3.61
CA PRO A 155 -5.95 -19.40 4.10
C PRO A 155 -5.94 -20.77 3.39
N GLU A 156 -7.07 -21.18 2.82
CA GLU A 156 -7.25 -22.43 2.09
C GLU A 156 -6.98 -22.29 0.58
N ALA A 157 -6.78 -21.07 0.09
CA ALA A 157 -6.50 -20.80 -1.31
C ALA A 157 -5.18 -21.45 -1.73
N LYS A 158 -5.18 -22.03 -2.93
CA LYS A 158 -3.98 -22.62 -3.58
C LYS A 158 -3.53 -21.83 -4.80
N THR A 159 -4.33 -20.86 -5.22
CA THR A 159 -4.04 -19.98 -6.34
C THR A 159 -4.45 -18.56 -6.02
N CYS A 160 -3.86 -17.57 -6.70
CA CYS A 160 -4.35 -16.20 -6.75
C CYS A 160 -4.58 -15.75 -8.20
N SER A 161 -5.33 -14.67 -8.38
CA SER A 161 -5.47 -13.94 -9.63
C SER A 161 -4.24 -13.08 -9.92
N ALA A 162 -4.10 -12.62 -11.17
CA ALA A 162 -3.05 -11.69 -11.56
C ALA A 162 -3.21 -10.32 -10.87
N GLU A 163 -4.45 -9.89 -10.65
CA GLU A 163 -4.78 -8.65 -9.96
C GLU A 163 -4.31 -8.68 -8.50
N GLU A 164 -4.54 -9.79 -7.79
CA GLU A 164 -4.06 -9.98 -6.41
C GLU A 164 -2.53 -9.97 -6.33
N LEU A 165 -1.84 -10.58 -7.31
CA LEU A 165 -0.39 -10.57 -7.38
C LEU A 165 0.16 -9.17 -7.66
N LEU A 166 -0.39 -8.45 -8.64
CA LEU A 166 0.00 -7.06 -8.95
C LEU A 166 -0.23 -6.14 -7.75
N ALA A 167 -1.37 -6.26 -7.09
CA ALA A 167 -1.66 -5.48 -5.88
C ALA A 167 -0.70 -5.84 -4.74
N CYS A 168 -0.24 -7.10 -4.65
CA CYS A 168 0.79 -7.49 -3.70
C CYS A 168 2.14 -6.82 -3.98
N PHE A 169 2.56 -6.73 -5.25
CA PHE A 169 3.74 -5.95 -5.62
C PHE A 169 3.55 -4.47 -5.25
N GLU A 170 2.47 -3.83 -5.68
CA GLU A 170 2.22 -2.39 -5.40
C GLU A 170 2.34 -2.03 -3.91
N ARG A 171 1.78 -2.88 -3.04
CA ARG A 171 1.80 -2.67 -1.58
C ARG A 171 3.19 -2.82 -0.94
N ASN A 172 4.06 -3.62 -1.55
CA ASN A 172 5.33 -4.04 -0.93
C ASN A 172 6.57 -3.48 -1.66
N LEU A 173 6.39 -2.66 -2.70
CA LEU A 173 7.49 -1.96 -3.35
C LEU A 173 8.11 -0.92 -2.39
N ASP A 174 9.41 -1.06 -2.17
CA ASP A 174 10.23 -0.12 -1.44
C ASP A 174 10.71 1.02 -2.36
N PRO A 175 10.93 2.24 -1.85
CA PRO A 175 11.51 3.33 -2.65
C PRO A 175 12.86 3.01 -3.32
N SER A 176 13.58 2.00 -2.85
CA SER A 176 14.85 1.53 -3.45
C SER A 176 14.66 0.49 -4.56
N ASP A 177 13.46 -0.08 -4.71
CA ASP A 177 13.20 -1.07 -5.76
C ASP A 177 13.27 -0.42 -7.15
N THR A 178 13.79 -1.18 -8.12
CA THR A 178 13.82 -0.73 -9.52
C THR A 178 13.15 -1.76 -10.42
N SER A 179 12.49 -1.28 -11.47
CA SER A 179 11.86 -2.14 -12.47
C SER A 179 12.87 -3.08 -13.13
N GLU A 180 14.08 -2.60 -13.43
CA GLU A 180 15.16 -3.40 -14.02
C GLU A 180 15.53 -4.61 -13.14
N GLU A 181 15.75 -4.38 -11.84
CA GLU A 181 16.11 -5.44 -10.91
C GLU A 181 14.96 -6.43 -10.70
N LEU A 182 13.73 -5.94 -10.57
CA LEU A 182 12.55 -6.80 -10.41
C LEU A 182 12.29 -7.64 -11.65
N ILE A 183 12.33 -7.04 -12.84
CA ILE A 183 12.17 -7.77 -14.12
C ILE A 183 13.23 -8.86 -14.23
N LYS A 184 14.48 -8.54 -13.89
CA LYS A 184 15.57 -9.52 -13.90
C LYS A 184 15.29 -10.68 -12.93
N LYS A 185 14.91 -10.40 -11.68
CA LYS A 185 14.60 -11.43 -10.67
C LYS A 185 13.43 -12.32 -11.12
N ILE A 186 12.34 -11.72 -11.60
CA ILE A 186 11.15 -12.45 -12.06
C ILE A 186 11.47 -13.35 -13.25
N ASN A 187 12.22 -12.85 -14.25
CA ASN A 187 12.55 -13.62 -15.44
C ASN A 187 13.59 -14.75 -15.18
N GLN A 188 14.47 -14.55 -14.20
CA GLN A 188 15.47 -15.55 -13.82
C GLN A 188 14.88 -16.67 -12.96
N PHE A 189 13.79 -16.40 -12.25
CA PHE A 189 13.12 -17.40 -11.43
C PHE A 189 12.55 -18.54 -12.30
N GLN A 190 13.01 -19.76 -12.02
CA GLN A 190 12.49 -20.98 -12.63
C GLN A 190 11.60 -21.68 -11.59
N PRO A 191 10.26 -21.60 -11.76
CA PRO A 191 9.28 -22.18 -10.82
C PRO A 191 9.24 -23.70 -10.84
#